data_AF-A0A1H2X7H9-F1
#
_entry.id   AF-A0A1H2X7H9-F1
#
_cell.length_a   1.000
_cell.length_b   1.000
_cell.length_c   1.000
_cell.angle_alpha   90.00
_cell.angle_beta   90.00
_cell.angle_gamma   90.00
#
_symmetry.space_group_name_H-M   'P 1'
#
loop_
_entity.id
_entity.type
_entity.pdbx_description
1 polymer ?
#
loop_
_entity_poly.entity_id
_entity_poly.type
_entity_poly.pdbx_seq_one_letter_code
_entity_poly.pdbx_strand_id
1 'polypeptide(L)'
;MYAIIRQGNGKFYTTMVFGYYDYPKNEWDYMHRYCVVLNEEKNGLILQPVFAEKELVPTVIFTDNDESNWKKINDNIMSVFFLPTEELYNWVLDQKVPDDLLQKCIAMDAEYDYNPYPYILNEKDVHDLLWAVGGFHDGKISEIKQTGDVLYVAMTDIW
;
A
#
# COMPACT_ATOMS: atom_id res chain seq x y z
N MET A 1 -5.36 4.27 0.84
CA MET A 1 -3.96 3.87 0.65
C MET A 1 -3.59 3.95 -0.82
N TYR A 2 -2.40 4.42 -1.13
CA TYR A 2 -1.86 4.53 -2.49
C TYR A 2 -0.47 3.91 -2.55
N ALA A 3 -0.08 3.36 -3.70
CA ALA A 3 1.18 2.65 -3.84
C ALA A 3 1.86 2.83 -5.20
N ILE A 4 3.18 2.68 -5.20
CA ILE A 4 3.99 2.42 -6.38
C ILE A 4 4.11 0.91 -6.56
N ILE A 5 3.82 0.43 -7.77
CA ILE A 5 3.99 -0.97 -8.17
C ILE A 5 5.26 -1.09 -8.99
N ARG A 6 6.26 -1.79 -8.47
CA ARG A 6 7.54 -2.01 -9.13
C ARG A 6 7.45 -3.21 -10.07
N GLN A 7 7.74 -2.98 -11.34
CA GLN A 7 7.76 -4.03 -12.37
C GLN A 7 9.18 -4.56 -12.66
N GLY A 8 10.21 -3.97 -12.03
CA GLY A 8 11.62 -4.30 -12.27
C GLY A 8 12.24 -3.44 -13.37
N ASN A 9 13.58 -3.50 -13.50
CA ASN A 9 14.34 -2.73 -14.51
C ASN A 9 14.03 -1.22 -14.54
N GLY A 10 13.71 -0.63 -13.38
CA GLY A 10 13.36 0.78 -13.25
C GLY A 10 11.94 1.14 -13.70
N LYS A 11 11.14 0.17 -14.17
CA LYS A 11 9.72 0.39 -14.51
C LYS A 11 8.83 0.30 -13.28
N PHE A 12 7.86 1.21 -13.23
CA PHE A 12 6.83 1.25 -12.21
C PHE A 12 5.58 1.96 -12.74
N TYR A 13 4.46 1.72 -12.08
CA TYR A 13 3.25 2.53 -12.20
C TYR A 13 2.68 2.78 -10.80
N THR A 14 1.77 3.73 -10.65
CA THR A 14 1.15 4.04 -9.36
C THR A 14 -0.32 3.69 -9.36
N THR A 15 -0.86 3.32 -8.20
CA THR A 15 -2.26 2.91 -8.09
C THR A 15 -2.75 2.94 -6.64
N MET A 16 -4.05 3.17 -6.47
CA MET A 16 -4.77 2.88 -5.24
C MET A 16 -4.67 1.39 -4.93
N VAL A 17 -4.60 1.08 -3.64
CA VAL A 17 -4.74 -0.27 -3.11
C VAL A 17 -6.18 -0.44 -2.65
N PHE A 18 -6.81 -1.55 -3.03
CA PHE A 18 -8.23 -1.82 -2.75
C PHE A 18 -8.43 -2.93 -1.74
N GLY A 19 -7.44 -3.81 -1.57
CA GLY A 19 -7.46 -4.90 -0.60
C GLY A 19 -6.06 -5.35 -0.26
N TYR A 20 -5.90 -5.90 0.94
CA TYR A 20 -4.67 -6.51 1.44
C TYR A 20 -5.02 -7.87 2.04
N TYR A 21 -4.26 -8.88 1.65
CA TYR A 21 -4.47 -10.28 2.01
C TYR A 21 -3.14 -10.91 2.41
N ASP A 22 -3.03 -11.32 3.67
CA ASP A 22 -1.89 -12.05 4.21
C ASP A 22 -2.33 -13.48 4.56
N TYR A 23 -1.84 -14.47 3.81
CA TYR A 23 -2.12 -15.89 4.08
C TYR A 23 -0.85 -16.64 4.49
N PRO A 24 -0.21 -16.27 5.61
CA PRO A 24 1.07 -16.84 5.98
C PRO A 24 0.90 -18.31 6.37
N LYS A 25 1.72 -19.22 5.83
CA LYS A 25 1.77 -20.61 6.30
C LYS A 25 2.48 -20.76 7.64
N ASN A 26 3.29 -19.77 8.01
CA ASN A 26 3.97 -19.61 9.30
C ASN A 26 4.39 -18.14 9.47
N GLU A 27 4.90 -17.77 10.65
CA GLU A 27 5.26 -16.38 11.00
C GLU A 27 6.32 -15.72 10.08
N TRP A 28 7.10 -16.52 9.35
CA TRP A 28 8.15 -16.07 8.43
C TRP A 28 7.71 -16.11 6.95
N ASP A 29 6.46 -16.48 6.67
CA ASP A 29 5.94 -16.63 5.32
C ASP A 29 5.39 -15.32 4.77
N TYR A 30 6.30 -14.51 4.23
CA TYR A 30 5.98 -13.23 3.57
C TYR A 30 5.53 -13.40 2.11
N MET A 31 5.62 -14.61 1.55
CA MET A 31 5.40 -14.87 0.11
C MET A 31 3.92 -14.92 -0.26
N HIS A 32 3.03 -15.08 0.71
CA HIS A 32 1.59 -15.18 0.49
C HIS A 32 0.85 -13.90 0.88
N ARG A 33 1.53 -12.75 0.70
CA ARG A 33 0.99 -11.41 0.89
C ARG A 33 0.66 -10.78 -0.46
N TYR A 34 -0.57 -10.34 -0.60
CA TYR A 34 -1.08 -9.78 -1.85
C TYR A 34 -1.86 -8.50 -1.60
N CYS A 35 -1.69 -7.55 -2.50
CA CYS A 35 -2.55 -6.39 -2.64
C CYS A 35 -3.47 -6.56 -3.84
N VAL A 36 -4.73 -6.16 -3.70
CA VAL A 36 -5.63 -5.96 -4.85
C VAL A 36 -5.43 -4.53 -5.34
N VAL A 37 -5.00 -4.39 -6.59
CA VAL A 37 -4.69 -3.09 -7.22
C VAL A 37 -5.21 -3.07 -8.65
N LEU A 38 -5.29 -1.90 -9.29
CA LEU A 38 -5.47 -1.84 -10.74
C LEU A 38 -4.18 -2.29 -11.46
N ASN A 39 -4.32 -2.88 -12.64
CA ASN A 39 -3.20 -3.08 -13.56
C ASN A 39 -2.67 -1.74 -14.11
N GLU A 40 -1.53 -1.79 -14.80
CA GLU A 40 -0.89 -0.61 -15.40
C GLU A 40 -1.84 0.13 -16.36
N GLU A 41 -2.64 -0.60 -17.12
CA GLU A 41 -3.60 -0.05 -18.08
C GLU A 41 -4.88 0.51 -17.44
N LYS A 42 -5.04 0.37 -16.11
CA LYS A 42 -6.19 0.88 -15.35
C LYS A 42 -7.54 0.39 -15.84
N ASN A 43 -7.59 -0.85 -16.31
CA ASN A 43 -8.80 -1.46 -16.87
C ASN A 43 -9.18 -2.81 -16.24
N GLY A 44 -8.43 -3.26 -15.23
CA GLY A 44 -8.71 -4.48 -14.49
C GLY A 44 -8.04 -4.49 -13.12
N LEU A 45 -8.61 -5.23 -12.18
CA LEU A 45 -7.98 -5.51 -10.89
C LEU A 45 -7.08 -6.74 -11.00
N ILE A 46 -5.95 -6.72 -10.30
CA ILE A 46 -4.99 -7.83 -10.21
C ILE A 46 -4.59 -8.08 -8.75
N LEU A 47 -4.15 -9.32 -8.48
CA LEU A 47 -3.44 -9.65 -7.25
C LEU A 47 -1.96 -9.37 -7.44
N GLN A 48 -1.47 -8.30 -6.83
CA GLN A 48 -0.06 -7.93 -6.84
C GLN A 48 0.61 -8.52 -5.59
N PRO A 49 1.57 -9.45 -5.73
CA PRO A 49 2.37 -9.92 -4.60
C PRO A 49 3.08 -8.75 -3.92
N VAL A 50 3.11 -8.67 -2.60
CA VAL A 50 3.81 -7.56 -1.90
C VAL A 50 5.32 -7.67 -2.10
N PHE A 51 5.84 -8.89 -2.20
CA PHE A 51 7.26 -9.18 -2.41
C PHE A 51 7.47 -10.04 -3.65
N ALA A 52 8.62 -9.87 -4.31
CA ALA A 52 9.09 -10.78 -5.32
C ALA A 52 9.52 -12.11 -4.67
N GLU A 53 9.32 -13.24 -5.36
CA GLU A 53 9.70 -14.58 -4.86
C GLU A 53 11.18 -14.69 -4.51
N LYS A 54 12.03 -13.95 -5.22
CA LYS A 54 13.47 -13.92 -4.98
C LYS A 54 13.83 -12.71 -4.12
N GLU A 55 14.61 -12.95 -3.06
CA GLU A 55 15.24 -11.93 -2.20
C GLU A 55 14.27 -11.04 -1.40
N LEU A 56 12.97 -11.37 -1.33
CA LEU A 56 11.96 -10.57 -0.61
C LEU A 56 12.00 -9.09 -1.01
N VAL A 57 12.24 -8.82 -2.30
CA VAL A 57 12.27 -7.46 -2.81
C VAL A 57 10.83 -6.92 -2.84
N PRO A 58 10.52 -5.80 -2.17
CA PRO A 58 9.18 -5.22 -2.22
C PRO A 58 8.81 -4.86 -3.66
N THR A 59 7.61 -5.27 -4.08
CA THR A 59 7.03 -4.87 -5.37
C THR A 59 5.85 -3.92 -5.21
N VAL A 60 5.28 -3.83 -4.00
CA VAL A 60 4.31 -2.81 -3.61
C VAL A 60 4.98 -1.89 -2.60
N ILE A 61 5.07 -0.60 -2.92
CA ILE A 61 5.61 0.43 -2.04
C ILE A 61 4.47 1.37 -1.69
N PHE A 62 3.97 1.30 -0.45
CA PHE A 62 2.90 2.18 0.01
C PHE A 62 3.44 3.60 0.18
N THR A 63 2.84 4.57 -0.53
CA THR A 63 3.19 5.99 -0.45
C THR A 63 2.21 6.80 0.37
N ASP A 64 1.04 6.22 0.64
CA ASP A 64 0.00 6.78 1.50
C ASP A 64 -0.69 5.63 2.21
N ASN A 65 -0.66 5.65 3.54
CA ASN A 65 -1.27 4.63 4.40
C ASN A 65 -2.67 5.01 4.91
N ASP A 66 -3.35 5.99 4.30
CA ASP A 66 -4.71 6.34 4.71
C ASP A 66 -5.68 5.16 4.54
N GLU A 67 -6.14 4.63 5.67
CA GLU A 67 -7.08 3.53 5.79
C GLU A 67 -8.48 4.02 6.22
N SER A 68 -8.77 5.32 6.19
CA SER A 68 -10.03 5.91 6.68
C SER A 68 -11.28 5.34 6.01
N ASN A 69 -11.15 4.87 4.76
CA ASN A 69 -12.22 4.25 3.99
C ASN A 69 -12.12 2.71 3.91
N TRP A 70 -11.37 2.08 4.81
CA TRP A 70 -11.14 0.64 4.84
C TRP A 70 -11.94 -0.05 5.92
N LYS A 71 -12.30 -1.31 5.65
CA LYS A 71 -12.80 -2.26 6.63
C LYS A 71 -11.81 -3.39 6.82
N LYS A 72 -11.64 -3.77 8.08
CA LYS A 72 -10.79 -4.87 8.51
C LYS A 72 -11.67 -6.07 8.86
N ILE A 73 -11.47 -7.20 8.18
CA ILE A 73 -12.16 -8.46 8.50
C ILE A 73 -11.43 -9.18 9.63
N ASN A 74 -10.10 -9.21 9.56
CA ASN A 74 -9.21 -9.70 10.61
C ASN A 74 -7.83 -9.04 10.46
N ASP A 75 -6.85 -9.44 11.28
CA ASP A 75 -5.48 -8.89 11.24
C ASP A 75 -4.75 -9.02 9.91
N ASN A 76 -5.19 -9.95 9.07
CA ASN A 76 -4.52 -10.30 7.83
C ASN A 76 -5.31 -9.91 6.56
N ILE A 77 -6.58 -9.53 6.71
CA ILE A 77 -7.49 -9.32 5.58
C ILE A 77 -8.28 -8.04 5.76
N MET A 78 -8.13 -7.13 4.81
CA MET A 78 -8.80 -5.83 4.79
C MET A 78 -9.03 -5.34 3.36
N SER A 79 -10.04 -4.50 3.17
CA SER A 79 -10.32 -3.86 1.87
C SER A 79 -11.06 -2.53 2.04
N VAL A 80 -11.19 -1.77 0.97
CA VAL A 80 -12.07 -0.59 0.93
C VAL A 80 -13.53 -0.98 1.21
N PHE A 81 -14.31 -0.08 1.85
CA PHE A 81 -15.65 -0.38 2.39
C PHE A 81 -16.64 -0.99 1.39
N PHE A 82 -16.66 -0.48 0.15
CA PHE A 82 -17.66 -0.87 -0.85
C PHE A 82 -17.38 -2.22 -1.52
N LEU A 83 -16.19 -2.80 -1.33
CA LEU A 83 -15.84 -4.09 -1.91
C LEU A 83 -16.19 -5.25 -0.98
N PRO A 84 -16.68 -6.38 -1.49
CA PRO A 84 -16.93 -7.58 -0.69
C PRO A 84 -15.60 -8.31 -0.42
N THR A 85 -15.03 -8.11 0.77
CA THR A 85 -13.63 -8.46 1.07
C THR A 85 -13.32 -9.96 0.90
N GLU A 86 -14.22 -10.84 1.31
CA GLU A 86 -13.98 -12.30 1.27
C GLU A 86 -14.04 -12.83 -0.16
N GLU A 87 -14.96 -12.30 -0.99
CA GLU A 87 -15.16 -12.70 -2.36
C GLU A 87 -14.16 -12.05 -3.33
N LEU A 88 -13.75 -10.81 -3.04
CA LEU A 88 -12.90 -9.99 -3.91
C LEU A 88 -11.63 -10.74 -4.33
N TYR A 89 -10.95 -11.41 -3.39
CA TYR A 89 -9.74 -12.18 -3.70
C TYR A 89 -9.98 -13.20 -4.82
N ASN A 90 -11.03 -14.01 -4.67
CA ASN A 90 -11.39 -15.04 -5.66
C ASN A 90 -11.89 -14.43 -6.96
N TRP A 91 -12.64 -13.32 -6.91
CA TRP A 91 -13.10 -12.62 -8.11
C TRP A 91 -11.94 -12.04 -8.93
N VAL A 92 -10.92 -11.48 -8.28
CA VAL A 92 -9.74 -10.98 -8.97
C VAL A 92 -8.95 -12.14 -9.58
N LEU A 93 -8.75 -13.22 -8.83
CA LEU A 93 -8.06 -14.43 -9.32
C LEU A 93 -8.74 -15.03 -10.55
N ASP A 94 -10.07 -15.11 -10.52
CA ASP A 94 -10.90 -15.67 -11.59
C ASP A 94 -11.21 -14.67 -12.72
N GLN A 95 -10.80 -13.40 -12.61
CA GLN A 95 -11.15 -12.31 -13.52
C GLN A 95 -12.66 -12.10 -13.69
N LYS A 96 -13.41 -12.16 -12.58
CA LYS A 96 -14.87 -12.05 -12.50
C LYS A 96 -15.35 -10.88 -11.63
N VAL A 97 -14.51 -9.87 -11.43
CA VAL A 97 -14.91 -8.67 -10.70
C VAL A 97 -16.08 -8.01 -11.44
N PRO A 98 -17.23 -7.75 -10.79
CA PRO A 98 -18.35 -7.06 -11.41
C PRO A 98 -17.97 -5.69 -11.98
N ASP A 99 -18.45 -5.38 -13.18
CA ASP A 99 -18.10 -4.14 -13.90
C ASP A 99 -18.39 -2.88 -13.06
N ASP A 100 -19.51 -2.85 -12.33
CA ASP A 100 -19.89 -1.70 -11.51
C ASP A 100 -18.90 -1.45 -10.36
N LEU A 101 -18.32 -2.50 -9.79
CA LEU A 101 -17.28 -2.40 -8.77
C LEU A 101 -15.93 -2.02 -9.36
N LEU A 102 -15.57 -2.58 -10.53
CA LEU A 102 -14.36 -2.19 -11.24
C LEU A 102 -14.38 -0.71 -11.62
N GLN A 103 -15.50 -0.20 -12.14
CA GLN A 103 -15.64 1.22 -12.47
C GLN A 103 -15.51 2.12 -11.24
N LYS A 104 -15.99 1.69 -10.07
CA LYS A 104 -15.77 2.42 -8.82
C LYS A 104 -14.29 2.45 -8.42
N CYS A 105 -13.57 1.34 -8.57
CA CYS A 105 -12.13 1.30 -8.33
C CYS A 105 -11.36 2.24 -9.26
N ILE A 106 -11.69 2.23 -10.56
CA ILE A 106 -11.07 3.12 -11.56
C ILE A 106 -11.35 4.58 -11.24
N ALA A 107 -12.60 4.94 -10.93
CA ALA A 107 -12.96 6.30 -10.57
C ALA A 107 -12.22 6.77 -9.30
N MET A 108 -12.16 5.92 -8.28
CA MET A 108 -11.46 6.23 -7.04
C MET A 108 -9.94 6.43 -7.24
N ASP A 109 -9.31 5.63 -8.11
CA ASP A 109 -7.89 5.79 -8.47
C ASP A 109 -7.64 7.08 -9.24
N ALA A 110 -8.54 7.44 -10.16
CA ALA A 110 -8.44 8.65 -10.98
C ALA A 110 -8.65 9.94 -10.19
N GLU A 111 -9.33 9.89 -9.05
CA GLU A 111 -9.52 11.02 -8.13
C GLU A 111 -8.27 11.32 -7.29
N TYR A 112 -7.32 10.37 -7.18
CA TYR A 112 -6.14 10.54 -6.36
C TYR A 112 -5.06 11.37 -7.07
N ASP A 113 -4.69 12.51 -6.50
CA ASP A 113 -3.61 13.37 -7.00
C ASP A 113 -2.25 12.90 -6.44
N TYR A 114 -1.57 12.04 -7.18
CA TYR A 114 -0.28 11.51 -6.76
C TYR A 114 0.84 12.55 -6.89
N ASN A 115 1.43 12.92 -5.75
CA ASN A 115 2.64 13.74 -5.71
C ASN A 115 3.90 12.85 -5.62
N PRO A 116 4.75 12.78 -6.67
CA PRO A 116 5.98 11.98 -6.63
C PRO A 116 7.07 12.52 -5.70
N TYR A 117 7.00 13.79 -5.29
CA TYR A 117 7.97 14.45 -4.42
C TYR A 117 7.26 15.19 -3.29
N PRO A 118 6.63 14.46 -2.34
CA PRO A 118 5.97 15.08 -1.20
C PRO A 118 6.99 15.71 -0.25
N TYR A 119 6.60 16.84 0.34
CA TYR A 119 7.32 17.41 1.49
C TYR A 119 6.85 16.71 2.77
N ILE A 120 7.77 16.48 3.70
CA ILE A 120 7.45 15.94 5.03
C ILE A 120 7.15 17.12 5.96
N LEU A 121 5.88 17.43 6.16
CA LEU A 121 5.41 18.63 6.84
C LEU A 121 4.67 18.33 8.15
N ASN A 122 4.16 17.11 8.31
CA ASN A 122 3.43 16.68 9.50
C ASN A 122 3.74 15.21 9.87
N GLU A 123 3.14 14.75 10.96
CA GLU A 123 3.33 13.38 11.48
C GLU A 123 2.85 12.28 10.51
N LYS A 124 1.75 12.52 9.77
CA LYS A 124 1.27 11.57 8.75
C LYS A 124 2.33 11.39 7.67
N ASP A 125 2.93 12.47 7.18
CA ASP A 125 3.96 12.40 6.14
C ASP A 125 5.19 11.60 6.61
N VAL A 126 5.55 11.71 7.90
CA VAL A 126 6.62 10.89 8.50
C VAL A 126 6.24 9.41 8.51
N HIS A 127 5.00 9.09 8.88
CA HIS A 127 4.52 7.71 8.85
C HIS A 127 4.47 7.15 7.42
N ASP A 128 3.96 7.91 6.46
CA ASP A 128 3.95 7.51 5.05
C ASP A 128 5.37 7.27 4.52
N LEU A 129 6.33 8.13 4.88
CA LEU A 129 7.74 7.93 4.56
C LEU A 129 8.27 6.61 5.13
N LEU A 130 8.02 6.34 6.42
CA LEU A 130 8.46 5.10 7.07
C LEU A 130 7.86 3.87 6.39
N TRP A 131 6.58 3.93 6.01
CA TRP A 131 5.92 2.86 5.25
C TRP A 131 6.57 2.65 3.88
N ALA A 132 6.86 3.73 3.16
CA ALA A 132 7.47 3.65 1.83
C ALA A 132 8.89 3.07 1.87
N VAL A 133 9.69 3.39 2.89
CA VAL A 133 11.08 2.91 3.00
C VAL A 133 11.22 1.60 3.78
N GLY A 134 10.14 1.09 4.38
CA GLY A 134 10.19 -0.11 5.23
C GLY A 134 10.85 0.13 6.58
N GLY A 135 10.82 1.37 7.07
CA GLY A 135 11.57 1.82 8.24
C GLY A 135 13.03 2.17 7.94
N PHE A 136 13.69 2.83 8.89
CA PHE A 136 15.12 3.11 8.81
C PHE A 136 15.92 1.97 9.46
N HIS A 137 16.94 1.48 8.76
CA HIS A 137 17.80 0.39 9.23
C HIS A 137 18.59 0.80 10.48
N ASP A 138 19.29 1.93 10.42
CA ASP A 138 20.17 2.45 11.49
C ASP A 138 19.65 3.77 12.04
N GLY A 139 18.45 3.72 12.61
CA GLY A 139 17.87 4.86 13.30
C GLY A 139 16.41 4.63 13.63
N LYS A 140 16.01 5.04 14.82
CA LYS A 140 14.61 4.98 15.25
C LYS A 140 14.10 6.39 15.47
N ILE A 141 12.92 6.70 14.92
CA ILE A 141 12.23 7.94 15.29
C ILE A 141 11.79 7.81 16.75
N SER A 142 12.33 8.68 17.61
CA SER A 142 12.05 8.71 19.04
C SER A 142 10.98 9.74 19.41
N GLU A 143 10.89 10.83 18.65
CA GLU A 143 9.95 11.90 18.87
C GLU A 143 9.58 12.57 17.54
N ILE A 144 8.29 12.86 17.38
CA ILE A 144 7.75 13.72 16.31
C ILE A 144 7.00 14.85 17.02
N LYS A 145 7.36 16.10 16.71
CA LYS A 145 6.75 17.28 17.35
C LYS A 145 6.51 18.40 16.34
N GLN A 146 5.25 18.81 16.22
CA GLN A 146 4.87 20.00 15.45
C GLN A 146 4.97 21.26 16.30
N THR A 147 5.61 22.31 15.79
CA THR A 147 5.63 23.66 16.40
C THR A 147 5.38 24.70 15.31
N GLY A 148 4.13 25.17 15.20
CA GLY A 148 3.72 26.01 14.07
C GLY A 148 3.90 25.25 12.75
N ASP A 149 4.60 25.87 11.81
CA ASP A 149 4.89 25.27 10.49
C ASP A 149 6.18 24.42 10.49
N VAL A 150 6.81 24.22 11.65
CA VAL A 150 8.05 23.44 11.77
C VAL A 150 7.76 22.06 12.37
N LEU A 151 8.17 21.03 11.66
CA LEU A 151 8.17 19.65 12.13
C LEU A 151 9.56 19.28 12.66
N TYR A 152 9.63 18.88 13.94
CA TYR A 152 10.83 18.32 14.55
C TYR A 152 10.71 16.79 14.58
N VAL A 153 11.73 16.12 14.05
CA VAL A 153 11.86 14.66 14.07
C VAL A 153 13.17 14.33 14.75
N ALA A 154 13.11 13.75 15.94
CA ALA A 154 14.28 13.26 16.66
C ALA A 154 14.50 11.78 16.33
N MET A 155 15.74 11.43 16.03
CA MET A 155 16.15 10.04 15.80
C MET A 155 17.14 9.61 16.88
N THR A 156 16.97 8.38 17.37
CA THR A 156 17.91 7.69 18.27
C THR A 156 18.51 6.48 17.58
N ASP A 157 19.47 5.83 18.26
CA ASP A 157 20.07 4.58 17.80
C ASP A 157 20.72 4.69 16.40
N ILE A 158 21.21 5.88 16.08
CA ILE A 158 21.98 6.17 14.87
C ILE A 158 23.38 5.59 15.08
N TRP A 159 23.76 4.62 14.24
CA TRP A 159 25.08 3.99 14.23
C TRP A 159 26.02 4.64 13.22
#